data_AF-A0A7J6J1C5-F1
#
_entry.id   AF-A0A7J6J1C5-F1
#
_cell.length_a   1.000
_cell.length_b   1.000
_cell.length_c   1.000
_cell.angle_alpha   90.00
_cell.angle_beta   90.00
_cell.angle_gamma   90.00
#
_symmetry.space_group_name_H-M   'P 1'
#
loop_
_entity.id
_entity.type
_entity.pdbx_description
1 polymer ?
#
loop_
_entity_poly.entity_id
_entity_poly.type
_entity_poly.pdbx_seq_one_letter_code
_entity_poly.pdbx_strand_id
1 'polypeptide(L)'
;MRAVLPGRPKSGVYALATGFWDSRHFNVYITGSAFTILCDPGTIVQTVYDEDPAHLQAVAFDEWSGKIATCTDSVIRVYKPFGQSEDALKWGLQSSFLIPDLRDAIDNTILSWGTSEELLVAHSVLCMYSTADEPNSIWTKTLPSPSKLAEISYDSAYIASVGFHDRLVKVWRRLTYGAEDVRFDLAYLRHPDIVTSIRWRKPYHIEQTVQNVLYTACVDNKIRIWTGSDPHAPQQLNLWGTIDLASAFREQSLRTLYNATRFSTENKITLLST
;
A
#
# COMPACT_ATOMS: atom_id res chain seq x y z
N MET A 1 34.92 12.26 0.95
CA MET A 1 33.49 11.88 1.08
C MET A 1 33.08 11.25 -0.24
N ARG A 2 32.87 9.93 -0.29
CA ARG A 2 32.55 9.21 -1.55
C ARG A 2 31.03 9.25 -1.69
N ALA A 3 30.52 10.06 -2.63
CA ALA A 3 29.08 10.13 -2.87
C ALA A 3 28.59 8.77 -3.36
N VAL A 4 27.78 8.09 -2.57
CA VAL A 4 27.01 6.92 -3.02
C VAL A 4 25.85 7.49 -3.81
N LEU A 5 25.91 7.37 -5.13
CA LEU A 5 24.80 7.78 -5.99
C LEU A 5 23.78 6.66 -5.97
N PRO A 6 22.55 6.91 -5.48
CA PRO A 6 21.52 5.90 -5.55
C PRO A 6 21.17 5.67 -7.02
N GLY A 7 20.85 4.42 -7.37
CA GLY A 7 20.50 4.06 -8.74
C GLY A 7 19.22 4.76 -9.23
N ARG A 8 18.94 4.65 -10.53
CA ARG A 8 17.71 5.20 -11.13
C ARG A 8 16.48 4.44 -10.60
N PRO A 9 15.43 5.13 -10.10
CA PRO A 9 14.20 4.48 -9.67
C PRO A 9 13.51 3.70 -10.81
N LYS A 10 13.02 2.50 -10.51
CA LYS A 10 12.16 1.73 -11.42
C LYS A 10 10.78 2.39 -11.52
N SER A 11 10.24 2.45 -12.73
CA SER A 11 8.86 2.89 -12.95
C SER A 11 7.90 1.75 -12.59
N GLY A 12 6.94 2.01 -11.70
CA GLY A 12 5.92 1.04 -11.32
C GLY A 12 5.14 1.47 -10.09
N VAL A 13 3.88 1.03 -9.98
CA VAL A 13 3.01 1.37 -8.83
C VAL A 13 3.54 0.78 -7.53
N TYR A 14 4.20 -0.37 -7.60
CA TYR A 14 4.74 -1.11 -6.46
C TYR A 14 6.26 -1.01 -6.35
N ALA A 15 6.89 -0.07 -7.08
CA ALA A 15 8.33 0.14 -7.05
C ALA A 15 8.78 1.11 -5.94
N LEU A 16 7.85 1.65 -5.16
CA LEU A 16 8.06 2.56 -4.04
C LEU A 16 7.13 2.13 -2.89
N ALA A 17 7.70 2.04 -1.70
CA ALA A 17 6.98 1.92 -0.45
C ALA A 17 7.36 3.08 0.47
N THR A 18 6.40 3.52 1.27
CA THR A 18 6.61 4.57 2.25
C THR A 18 5.91 4.20 3.55
N GLY A 19 6.50 4.60 4.67
CA GLY A 19 5.88 4.37 5.96
C GLY A 19 6.59 5.09 7.10
N PHE A 20 5.89 5.20 8.21
CA PHE A 20 6.39 5.74 9.46
C PHE A 20 6.67 4.61 10.45
N TRP A 21 7.91 4.52 10.93
CA TRP A 21 8.34 3.51 11.90
C TRP A 21 9.44 4.08 12.78
N ASP A 22 9.46 3.69 14.06
CA ASP A 22 10.45 4.16 15.05
C ASP A 22 10.64 5.70 15.05
N SER A 23 9.52 6.42 15.04
CA SER A 23 9.46 7.90 15.00
C SER A 23 10.06 8.56 13.75
N ARG A 24 10.30 7.81 12.68
CA ARG A 24 10.95 8.28 11.46
C ARG A 24 10.17 7.89 10.21
N HIS A 25 10.29 8.71 9.17
CA HIS A 25 9.65 8.44 7.89
C HIS A 25 10.64 7.82 6.91
N PHE A 26 10.28 6.65 6.39
CA PHE A 26 11.08 5.90 5.44
C PHE A 26 10.47 5.93 4.05
N ASN A 27 11.34 6.02 3.05
CA ASN A 27 10.99 5.81 1.65
C ASN A 27 11.90 4.73 1.09
N VAL A 28 11.31 3.65 0.58
CA VAL A 28 12.03 2.51 0.03
C VAL A 28 11.67 2.37 -1.43
N TYR A 29 12.65 2.45 -2.33
CA TYR A 29 12.38 2.35 -3.76
C TYR A 29 13.36 1.44 -4.49
N ILE A 30 12.86 0.81 -5.54
CA ILE A 30 13.61 -0.13 -6.37
C ILE A 30 14.50 0.62 -7.36
N THR A 31 15.73 0.15 -7.51
CA THR A 31 16.73 0.59 -8.48
C THR A 31 17.30 -0.61 -9.23
N GLY A 32 16.51 -1.22 -10.12
CA GLY A 32 16.90 -2.42 -10.87
C GLY A 32 16.83 -3.69 -10.04
N SER A 33 17.96 -4.35 -9.79
CA SER A 33 18.11 -5.52 -8.90
C SER A 33 18.46 -5.13 -7.45
N ALA A 34 18.45 -3.85 -7.13
CA ALA A 34 18.70 -3.34 -5.78
C ALA A 34 17.53 -2.48 -5.32
N PHE A 35 17.47 -2.18 -4.04
CA PHE A 35 16.57 -1.15 -3.51
C PHE A 35 17.33 -0.20 -2.58
N THR A 36 16.87 1.04 -2.50
CA THR A 36 17.45 2.08 -1.65
C THR A 36 16.46 2.49 -0.58
N ILE A 37 16.94 2.60 0.65
CA ILE A 37 16.21 3.04 1.83
C ILE A 37 16.66 4.47 2.14
N LEU A 38 15.70 5.39 2.12
CA LEU A 38 15.89 6.77 2.53
C LEU A 38 15.17 7.00 3.86
N CYS A 39 15.77 7.83 4.71
CA CYS A 39 15.15 8.34 5.91
C CYS A 39 15.29 9.86 5.98
N ASP A 40 14.31 10.52 6.59
CA ASP A 40 14.21 11.98 6.68
C ASP A 40 14.28 12.60 5.26
N PRO A 41 14.31 13.92 5.02
CA PRO A 41 14.26 14.44 3.65
C PRO A 41 15.60 14.25 2.92
N GLY A 42 15.90 13.02 2.51
CA GLY A 42 16.93 12.68 1.52
C GLY A 42 18.16 11.90 2.02
N THR A 43 18.23 11.50 3.29
CA THR A 43 19.39 10.75 3.79
C THR A 43 19.30 9.29 3.35
N ILE A 44 20.29 8.82 2.59
CA ILE A 44 20.40 7.40 2.24
C ILE A 44 20.87 6.63 3.47
N VAL A 45 20.00 5.77 4.00
CA VAL A 45 20.35 4.87 5.11
C VAL A 45 21.14 3.68 4.58
N GLN A 46 20.63 3.07 3.50
CA GLN A 46 21.24 1.87 2.91
C GLN A 46 20.78 1.69 1.47
N THR A 47 21.67 1.16 0.63
CA THR A 47 21.30 0.51 -0.63
C THR A 47 21.59 -0.97 -0.48
N VAL A 48 20.56 -1.80 -0.64
CA VAL A 48 20.65 -3.26 -0.54
C VAL A 48 20.67 -3.82 -1.95
N TYR A 49 21.74 -4.53 -2.28
CA TYR A 49 21.88 -5.26 -3.53
C TYR A 49 21.31 -6.67 -3.34
N ASP A 50 20.42 -7.08 -4.23
CA ASP A 50 20.03 -8.48 -4.30
C ASP A 50 21.18 -9.30 -4.92
N GLU A 51 21.40 -10.52 -4.42
CA GLU A 51 22.36 -11.45 -5.01
C GLU A 51 21.83 -12.02 -6.33
N ASP A 52 20.51 -11.98 -6.51
CA ASP A 52 19.82 -12.37 -7.74
C ASP A 52 19.98 -11.27 -8.80
N PRO A 53 20.53 -11.60 -9.99
CA PRO A 53 20.64 -10.64 -11.08
C PRO A 53 19.28 -10.21 -11.64
N ALA A 54 18.18 -10.92 -11.31
CA ALA A 54 16.84 -10.56 -11.74
C ALA A 54 16.41 -9.19 -11.19
N HIS A 55 15.59 -8.48 -11.97
CA HIS A 55 15.07 -7.20 -11.55
C HIS A 55 14.00 -7.36 -10.47
N LEU A 56 14.11 -6.55 -9.41
CA LEU A 56 13.06 -6.45 -8.40
C LEU A 56 11.79 -5.89 -9.03
N GLN A 57 10.65 -6.47 -8.68
CA GLN A 57 9.33 -6.14 -9.23
C GLN A 57 8.51 -5.27 -8.28
N ALA A 58 8.51 -5.61 -6.99
CA ALA A 58 7.78 -4.87 -5.97
C ALA A 58 8.55 -4.75 -4.67
N VAL A 59 8.20 -3.71 -3.90
CA VAL A 59 8.67 -3.45 -2.54
C VAL A 59 7.50 -3.02 -1.66
N ALA A 60 7.47 -3.49 -0.42
CA ALA A 60 6.50 -3.11 0.59
C ALA A 60 7.19 -2.88 1.94
N PHE A 61 6.76 -1.86 2.67
CA PHE A 61 7.29 -1.48 3.99
C PHE A 61 6.22 -1.72 5.05
N ASP A 62 6.57 -2.44 6.10
CA ASP A 62 5.70 -2.69 7.25
C ASP A 62 5.92 -1.61 8.31
N GLU A 63 4.89 -0.81 8.58
CA GLU A 63 4.93 0.25 9.60
C GLU A 63 4.88 -0.32 11.03
N TRP A 64 4.57 -1.61 11.22
CA TRP A 64 4.55 -2.26 12.53
C TRP A 64 5.95 -2.71 12.96
N SER A 65 6.57 -3.60 12.18
CA SER A 65 7.86 -4.19 12.52
C SER A 65 9.05 -3.44 11.91
N GLY A 66 8.81 -2.52 10.97
CA GLY A 66 9.85 -1.87 10.17
C GLY A 66 10.41 -2.79 9.09
N LYS A 67 9.85 -3.99 8.89
CA LYS A 67 10.32 -4.93 7.87
C LYS A 67 10.07 -4.42 6.46
N ILE A 68 10.90 -4.89 5.55
CA ILE A 68 10.79 -4.62 4.12
C ILE A 68 10.61 -5.96 3.41
N ALA A 69 9.60 -6.09 2.56
CA ALA A 69 9.48 -7.18 1.61
C ALA A 69 9.84 -6.69 0.22
N THR A 70 10.62 -7.47 -0.52
CA THR A 70 10.83 -7.30 -1.96
C THR A 70 10.57 -8.61 -2.68
N CYS A 71 10.37 -8.54 -3.99
CA CYS A 71 10.29 -9.75 -4.80
C CYS A 71 10.91 -9.57 -6.18
N THR A 72 11.40 -10.68 -6.73
CA THR A 72 11.64 -10.86 -8.17
C THR A 72 10.38 -11.46 -8.82
N ASP A 73 10.53 -12.13 -9.95
CA ASP A 73 9.47 -12.91 -10.60
C ASP A 73 9.12 -14.21 -9.84
N SER A 74 10.04 -14.70 -9.02
CA SER A 74 10.00 -16.06 -8.47
C SER A 74 10.32 -16.14 -6.97
N VAL A 75 11.03 -15.14 -6.43
CA VAL A 75 11.51 -15.14 -5.05
C VAL A 75 10.99 -13.92 -4.30
N ILE A 76 10.53 -14.13 -3.08
CA ILE A 76 10.23 -13.09 -2.10
C ILE A 76 11.34 -13.07 -1.05
N ARG A 77 11.77 -11.87 -0.68
CA ARG A 77 12.78 -11.62 0.35
C ARG A 77 12.20 -10.68 1.40
N VAL A 78 12.39 -11.03 2.67
CA VAL A 78 11.98 -10.20 3.81
C VAL A 78 13.24 -9.77 4.54
N TYR A 79 13.36 -8.46 4.77
CA TYR A 79 14.46 -7.83 5.47
C TYR A 79 13.95 -7.25 6.78
N LYS A 80 14.71 -7.42 7.86
CA LYS A 80 14.39 -6.87 9.17
C LYS A 80 15.38 -5.77 9.56
N PRO A 81 14.92 -4.72 10.26
CA PRO A 81 15.82 -3.72 10.82
C PRO A 81 16.71 -4.34 11.91
N PHE A 82 17.94 -3.87 12.00
CA PHE A 82 18.90 -4.21 13.05
C PHE A 82 19.85 -3.03 13.32
N GLY A 83 20.47 -3.02 14.50
CA GLY A 83 21.30 -1.92 14.99
C GLY A 83 20.67 -1.24 16.21
N GLN A 84 21.48 -0.88 17.21
CA GLN A 84 21.00 -0.33 18.49
C GLN A 84 21.02 1.20 18.56
N SER A 85 21.67 1.88 17.60
CA SER A 85 21.78 3.34 17.53
C SER A 85 21.35 3.87 16.16
N GLU A 86 20.98 5.15 16.09
CA GLU A 86 20.44 5.79 14.88
C GLU A 86 21.39 5.67 13.66
N ASP A 87 22.71 5.83 13.89
CA ASP A 87 23.73 5.69 12.83
C ASP A 87 24.03 4.23 12.46
N ALA A 88 23.60 3.27 13.28
CA ALA A 88 23.82 1.85 13.06
C ALA A 88 22.62 1.15 12.41
N LEU A 89 21.47 1.83 12.28
CA LEU A 89 20.24 1.24 11.75
C LEU A 89 20.42 0.80 10.29
N LYS A 90 20.24 -0.50 10.06
CA LYS A 90 20.31 -1.14 8.73
C LYS A 90 19.28 -2.25 8.63
N TRP A 91 19.01 -2.69 7.41
CA TRP A 91 18.16 -3.82 7.08
C TRP A 91 19.00 -5.00 6.62
N GLY A 92 18.70 -6.17 7.17
CA GLY A 92 19.37 -7.42 6.89
C GLY A 92 18.37 -8.46 6.45
N LEU A 93 18.77 -9.34 5.52
CA LEU A 93 17.91 -10.41 5.03
C LEU A 93 17.52 -11.32 6.22
N GLN A 94 16.22 -11.43 6.47
CA GLN A 94 15.67 -12.35 7.47
C GLN A 94 15.37 -13.70 6.82
N SER A 95 14.70 -13.69 5.67
CA SER A 95 14.21 -14.90 5.02
C SER A 95 14.00 -14.69 3.52
N SER A 96 14.06 -15.78 2.78
CA SER A 96 13.81 -15.83 1.34
C SER A 96 13.01 -17.08 1.00
N PHE A 97 11.97 -16.95 0.18
CA PHE A 97 11.09 -18.08 -0.17
C PHE A 97 10.49 -17.89 -1.57
N LEU A 98 10.02 -18.99 -2.16
CA LEU A 98 9.48 -19.00 -3.53
C LEU A 98 8.02 -18.52 -3.57
N ILE A 99 7.67 -17.85 -4.67
CA ILE A 99 6.29 -17.52 -5.02
C ILE A 99 5.60 -18.81 -5.52
N PRO A 100 4.46 -19.24 -4.96
CA PRO A 100 3.79 -20.48 -5.36
C PRO A 100 3.16 -20.37 -6.75
N ASP A 101 3.10 -21.50 -7.46
CA ASP A 101 2.39 -21.67 -8.74
C ASP A 101 2.83 -20.68 -9.85
N LEU A 102 4.14 -20.65 -10.10
CA LEU A 102 4.78 -19.96 -11.22
C LEU A 102 4.31 -20.57 -12.55
N ARG A 103 3.17 -20.10 -13.08
CA ARG A 103 2.66 -20.60 -14.37
C ARG A 103 3.18 -19.86 -15.59
N ASP A 104 3.77 -18.68 -15.42
CA ASP A 104 4.46 -17.90 -16.47
C ASP A 104 5.39 -16.90 -15.80
N ALA A 105 6.28 -16.24 -16.56
CA ALA A 105 7.06 -15.10 -16.06
C ALA A 105 6.11 -14.05 -15.47
N ILE A 106 6.14 -13.88 -14.15
CA ILE A 106 5.22 -13.00 -13.44
C ILE A 106 5.74 -11.57 -13.51
N ASP A 107 5.14 -10.78 -14.38
CA ASP A 107 5.22 -9.33 -14.29
C ASP A 107 4.11 -8.81 -13.38
N ASN A 108 4.43 -7.81 -12.55
CA ASN A 108 3.50 -7.13 -11.63
C ASN A 108 3.05 -7.93 -10.40
N THR A 109 3.95 -8.68 -9.76
CA THR A 109 3.72 -9.14 -8.38
C THR A 109 3.45 -7.95 -7.46
N ILE A 110 2.47 -8.10 -6.58
CA ILE A 110 2.04 -7.09 -5.62
C ILE A 110 2.33 -7.58 -4.21
N LEU A 111 2.91 -6.71 -3.39
CA LEU A 111 3.19 -6.96 -1.98
C LEU A 111 2.43 -5.96 -1.12
N SER A 112 1.76 -6.43 -0.07
CA SER A 112 1.06 -5.56 0.88
C SER A 112 1.15 -6.15 2.30
N TRP A 113 1.57 -5.33 3.26
CA TRP A 113 1.64 -5.73 4.66
C TRP A 113 0.31 -5.50 5.38
N GLY A 114 -0.06 -6.47 6.22
CA GLY A 114 -1.14 -6.38 7.19
C GLY A 114 -0.60 -6.30 8.63
N THR A 115 -1.41 -6.66 9.61
CA THR A 115 -0.98 -6.72 11.01
C THR A 115 -0.14 -7.98 11.28
N SER A 116 0.58 -7.99 12.40
CA SER A 116 1.22 -9.19 12.94
C SER A 116 2.17 -9.87 11.95
N GLU A 117 2.86 -9.06 11.13
CA GLU A 117 3.86 -9.52 10.16
C GLU A 117 3.26 -10.45 9.08
N GLU A 118 1.97 -10.28 8.79
CA GLU A 118 1.29 -10.94 7.68
C GLU A 118 1.57 -10.20 6.35
N LEU A 119 2.08 -10.94 5.36
CA LEU A 119 2.40 -10.42 4.04
C LEU A 119 1.43 -10.99 3.01
N LEU A 120 0.70 -10.12 2.33
CA LEU A 120 -0.07 -10.47 1.13
C LEU A 120 0.85 -10.41 -0.10
N VAL A 121 0.85 -11.49 -0.87
CA VAL A 121 1.45 -11.62 -2.19
C VAL A 121 0.32 -11.84 -3.19
N ALA A 122 0.24 -10.98 -4.20
CA ALA A 122 -0.84 -11.04 -5.18
C ALA A 122 -0.34 -10.95 -6.62
N HIS A 123 -0.83 -11.89 -7.43
CA HIS A 123 -0.77 -11.87 -8.90
C HIS A 123 -2.00 -12.62 -9.45
N SER A 124 -1.83 -13.79 -10.08
CA SER A 124 -2.89 -14.75 -10.43
C SER A 124 -3.41 -15.56 -9.24
N VAL A 125 -2.67 -15.52 -8.13
CA VAL A 125 -3.01 -16.13 -6.85
C VAL A 125 -2.89 -15.05 -5.79
N LEU A 126 -3.82 -15.03 -4.82
CA LEU A 126 -3.64 -14.33 -3.56
C LEU A 126 -3.05 -15.32 -2.56
N CYS A 127 -1.90 -15.01 -2.00
CA CYS A 127 -1.25 -15.81 -0.98
C CYS A 127 -0.94 -14.92 0.22
N MET A 128 -1.33 -15.35 1.41
CA MET A 128 -1.02 -14.66 2.66
C MET A 128 0.01 -15.48 3.42
N TYR A 129 1.10 -14.83 3.81
CA TYR A 129 2.19 -15.42 4.56
C TYR A 129 2.25 -14.87 5.96
N SER A 130 2.52 -15.71 6.95
CA SER A 130 3.09 -15.26 8.22
C SER A 130 4.61 -15.16 8.08
N THR A 131 5.20 -14.05 8.50
CA THR A 131 6.66 -13.82 8.41
C THR A 131 7.34 -13.61 9.78
N ALA A 132 6.62 -13.89 10.87
CA ALA A 132 7.13 -13.78 12.24
C ALA A 132 8.34 -14.69 12.47
N ASP A 133 8.19 -15.97 12.11
CA ASP A 133 9.24 -16.99 12.19
C ASP A 133 9.67 -17.42 10.78
N GLU A 134 9.80 -18.73 10.54
CA GLU A 134 10.00 -19.28 9.20
C GLU A 134 8.75 -18.99 8.35
N PRO A 135 8.90 -18.29 7.20
CA PRO A 135 7.76 -17.88 6.40
C PRO A 135 6.92 -19.07 5.96
N ASN A 136 5.63 -19.02 6.25
CA ASN A 136 4.68 -20.06 5.86
C ASN A 136 3.40 -19.44 5.29
N SER A 137 2.86 -20.11 4.27
CA SER A 137 1.61 -19.71 3.63
C SER A 137 0.43 -20.15 4.49
N ILE A 138 -0.29 -19.18 5.04
CA ILE A 138 -1.44 -19.40 5.93
C ILE A 138 -2.78 -19.37 5.18
N TRP A 139 -2.82 -18.79 3.98
CA TRP A 139 -4.01 -18.78 3.13
C TRP A 139 -3.65 -18.59 1.66
N THR A 140 -4.38 -19.26 0.77
CA THR A 140 -4.18 -19.16 -0.67
C THR A 140 -5.51 -19.19 -1.43
N LYS A 141 -5.62 -18.37 -2.47
CA LYS A 141 -6.76 -18.36 -3.37
C LYS A 141 -6.37 -18.02 -4.80
N THR A 142 -6.63 -18.95 -5.73
CA THR A 142 -6.50 -18.69 -7.17
C THR A 142 -7.55 -17.69 -7.63
N LEU A 143 -7.12 -16.73 -8.44
CA LEU A 143 -7.98 -15.72 -9.03
C LEU A 143 -8.35 -16.10 -10.48
N PRO A 144 -9.52 -15.64 -10.98
CA PRO A 144 -9.90 -15.87 -12.37
C PRO A 144 -9.07 -15.05 -13.37
N SER A 145 -8.39 -14.01 -12.91
CA SER A 145 -7.51 -13.15 -13.70
C SER A 145 -6.41 -12.57 -12.80
N PRO A 146 -5.23 -12.25 -13.35
CA PRO A 146 -4.16 -11.60 -12.61
C PRO A 146 -4.60 -10.27 -12.00
N SER A 147 -4.22 -10.04 -10.75
CA SER A 147 -4.46 -8.78 -10.05
C SER A 147 -3.58 -7.68 -10.63
N LYS A 148 -4.21 -6.56 -10.98
CA LYS A 148 -3.54 -5.29 -11.24
C LYS A 148 -3.33 -4.51 -9.95
N LEU A 149 -4.28 -4.61 -9.02
CA LEU A 149 -4.22 -3.99 -7.70
C LEU A 149 -4.59 -5.01 -6.63
N ALA A 150 -3.87 -5.00 -5.51
CA ALA A 150 -4.26 -5.72 -4.31
C ALA A 150 -3.71 -5.01 -3.06
N GLU A 151 -4.52 -4.95 -2.00
CA GLU A 151 -4.10 -4.42 -0.69
C GLU A 151 -4.81 -5.18 0.44
N ILE A 152 -4.07 -5.47 1.50
CA ILE A 152 -4.61 -5.97 2.77
C ILE A 152 -4.89 -4.78 3.71
N SER A 153 -5.95 -4.86 4.51
CA SER A 153 -6.25 -3.85 5.53
C SER A 153 -5.22 -3.89 6.67
N TYR A 154 -5.09 -2.78 7.39
CA TYR A 154 -4.07 -2.63 8.44
C TYR A 154 -4.18 -3.69 9.54
N ASP A 155 -5.38 -4.20 9.81
CA ASP A 155 -5.70 -5.22 10.81
C ASP A 155 -5.81 -6.64 10.21
N SER A 156 -5.45 -6.80 8.94
CA SER A 156 -5.61 -8.05 8.17
C SER A 156 -7.02 -8.63 8.15
N ALA A 157 -8.05 -7.84 8.46
CA ALA A 157 -9.43 -8.29 8.44
C ALA A 157 -10.00 -8.35 7.01
N TYR A 158 -9.41 -7.62 6.06
CA TYR A 158 -9.87 -7.56 4.68
C TYR A 158 -8.73 -7.57 3.68
N ILE A 159 -8.97 -8.18 2.52
CA ILE A 159 -8.14 -8.04 1.32
C ILE A 159 -9.02 -7.44 0.23
N ALA A 160 -8.53 -6.44 -0.49
CA ALA A 160 -9.16 -5.93 -1.70
C ALA A 160 -8.30 -6.28 -2.90
N SER A 161 -8.87 -6.81 -3.97
CA SER A 161 -8.16 -7.08 -5.23
C SER A 161 -8.97 -6.73 -6.49
N VAL A 162 -8.27 -6.38 -7.56
CA VAL A 162 -8.82 -5.87 -8.81
C VAL A 162 -7.94 -6.33 -9.98
N GLY A 163 -8.53 -6.92 -11.02
CA GLY A 163 -7.84 -7.24 -12.28
C GLY A 163 -7.72 -6.05 -13.24
N PHE A 164 -7.01 -6.23 -14.36
CA PHE A 164 -6.66 -5.11 -15.27
C PHE A 164 -7.85 -4.32 -15.84
N HIS A 165 -8.95 -5.00 -16.12
CA HIS A 165 -10.16 -4.43 -16.73
C HIS A 165 -11.39 -4.61 -15.84
N ASP A 166 -11.17 -4.91 -14.56
CA ASP A 166 -12.27 -5.18 -13.64
C ASP A 166 -13.03 -3.90 -13.32
N ARG A 167 -14.36 -4.00 -13.38
CA ARG A 167 -15.30 -3.03 -12.82
C ARG A 167 -15.82 -3.47 -11.45
N LEU A 168 -15.24 -4.52 -10.90
CA LEU A 168 -15.64 -5.16 -9.65
C LEU A 168 -14.42 -5.25 -8.75
N VAL A 169 -14.50 -4.66 -7.56
CA VAL A 169 -13.50 -4.90 -6.52
C VAL A 169 -13.89 -6.16 -5.78
N LYS A 170 -12.98 -7.13 -5.73
CA LYS A 170 -13.11 -8.37 -4.96
C LYS A 170 -12.68 -8.05 -3.53
N VAL A 171 -13.58 -8.14 -2.58
CA VAL A 171 -13.29 -7.92 -1.16
C VAL A 171 -13.40 -9.24 -0.44
N TRP A 172 -12.30 -9.67 0.16
CA TRP A 172 -12.19 -10.89 0.93
C TRP A 172 -12.19 -10.49 2.40
N ARG A 173 -13.21 -10.89 3.17
CA ARG A 173 -13.27 -10.61 4.61
C ARG A 173 -12.83 -11.84 5.38
N ARG A 174 -11.97 -11.65 6.37
CA ARG A 174 -11.47 -12.71 7.24
C ARG A 174 -12.60 -13.19 8.16
N LEU A 175 -12.84 -14.50 8.16
CA LEU A 175 -13.80 -15.17 9.03
C LEU A 175 -13.13 -15.74 10.28
N THR A 176 -11.88 -16.16 10.16
CA THR A 176 -11.14 -16.87 11.19
C THR A 176 -9.70 -16.37 11.27
N TYR A 177 -9.22 -16.19 12.51
CA TYR A 177 -7.89 -15.67 12.82
C TYR A 177 -6.93 -16.75 13.36
N GLY A 178 -7.39 -18.00 13.47
CA GLY A 178 -6.54 -19.11 13.92
C GLY A 178 -5.43 -19.38 12.91
N ALA A 179 -4.21 -19.62 13.42
CA ALA A 179 -3.01 -19.82 12.59
C ALA A 179 -3.12 -20.97 11.58
N GLU A 180 -3.91 -22.01 11.90
CA GLU A 180 -4.06 -23.20 11.05
C GLU A 180 -5.33 -23.21 10.18
N ASP A 181 -6.22 -22.23 10.36
CA ASP A 181 -7.53 -22.25 9.69
C ASP A 181 -7.97 -20.84 9.31
N VAL A 182 -7.13 -20.13 8.56
CA VAL A 182 -7.48 -18.80 8.05
C VAL A 182 -8.46 -18.96 6.87
N ARG A 183 -9.64 -18.35 7.00
CA ARG A 183 -10.68 -18.38 5.97
C ARG A 183 -11.13 -16.97 5.65
N PHE A 184 -11.49 -16.79 4.38
CA PHE A 184 -12.08 -15.56 3.88
C PHE A 184 -13.37 -15.86 3.11
N ASP A 185 -14.39 -15.02 3.28
CA ASP A 185 -15.55 -14.95 2.39
C ASP A 185 -15.43 -13.79 1.41
N LEU A 186 -16.05 -13.91 0.24
CA LEU A 186 -15.89 -12.99 -0.88
C LEU A 186 -17.14 -12.16 -1.12
N ALA A 187 -16.98 -10.85 -1.22
CA ALA A 187 -17.95 -9.89 -1.71
C ALA A 187 -17.42 -9.13 -2.93
N TYR A 188 -18.34 -8.53 -3.70
CA TYR A 188 -18.00 -7.73 -4.88
C TYR A 188 -18.58 -6.32 -4.76
N LEU A 189 -17.72 -5.31 -4.94
CA LEU A 189 -18.11 -3.90 -4.99
C LEU A 189 -18.16 -3.42 -6.43
N ARG A 190 -19.36 -3.05 -6.89
CA ARG A 190 -19.61 -2.69 -8.29
C ARG A 190 -19.23 -1.25 -8.60
N HIS A 191 -18.57 -1.06 -9.75
CA HIS A 191 -18.23 0.23 -10.31
C HIS A 191 -18.83 0.38 -11.72
N PRO A 192 -19.14 1.61 -12.17
CA PRO A 192 -19.65 1.84 -13.51
C PRO A 192 -18.58 1.62 -14.60
N ASP A 193 -17.30 1.75 -14.25
CA ASP A 193 -16.19 1.60 -15.17
C ASP A 193 -14.96 0.95 -14.52
N ILE A 194 -13.88 0.78 -15.29
CA ILE A 194 -12.64 0.11 -14.89
C ILE A 194 -12.07 0.79 -13.64
N VAL A 195 -11.83 -0.01 -12.60
CA VAL A 195 -11.26 0.46 -11.35
C VAL A 195 -9.78 0.79 -11.55
N THR A 196 -9.38 1.97 -11.09
CA THR A 196 -8.04 2.54 -11.28
C THR A 196 -7.25 2.64 -10.00
N SER A 197 -7.91 2.68 -8.83
CA SER A 197 -7.25 2.75 -7.53
C SER A 197 -8.10 2.08 -6.44
N ILE A 198 -7.41 1.46 -5.48
CA ILE A 198 -7.95 0.97 -4.21
C ILE A 198 -7.00 1.43 -3.10
N ARG A 199 -7.54 1.86 -1.96
CA ARG A 199 -6.76 2.23 -0.77
C ARG A 199 -7.54 1.95 0.50
N TRP A 200 -6.95 1.23 1.44
CA TRP A 200 -7.48 1.15 2.79
C TRP A 200 -7.19 2.42 3.58
N ARG A 201 -8.13 2.83 4.43
CA ARG A 201 -7.85 3.82 5.48
C ARG A 201 -6.83 3.25 6.44
N LYS A 202 -5.76 4.00 6.68
CA LYS A 202 -4.77 3.70 7.72
C LYS A 202 -5.10 4.46 9.01
N PRO A 203 -4.77 3.91 10.18
CA PRO A 203 -4.75 4.67 11.43
C PRO A 203 -3.63 5.74 11.40
N TYR A 204 -3.72 6.74 12.28
CA TYR A 204 -2.65 7.75 12.39
C TYR A 204 -1.44 7.19 13.17
N HIS A 205 -1.72 6.39 14.20
CA HIS A 205 -0.73 5.61 14.93
C HIS A 205 -1.12 4.15 14.82
N ILE A 206 -0.14 3.28 14.61
CA ILE A 206 -0.42 1.88 14.29
C ILE A 206 -1.10 1.09 15.42
N GLU A 207 -0.98 1.57 16.66
CA GLU A 207 -1.66 1.03 17.84
C GLU A 207 -3.15 1.37 17.90
N GLN A 208 -3.64 2.29 17.05
CA GLN A 208 -5.04 2.69 17.04
C GLN A 208 -5.89 1.70 16.25
N THR A 209 -6.92 1.16 16.89
CA THR A 209 -7.99 0.47 16.19
C THR A 209 -8.90 1.49 15.51
N VAL A 210 -8.96 1.45 14.18
CA VAL A 210 -9.86 2.25 13.36
C VAL A 210 -10.78 1.36 12.54
N GLN A 211 -11.99 1.82 12.25
CA GLN A 211 -12.88 1.09 11.36
C GLN A 211 -12.26 0.99 9.96
N ASN A 212 -12.32 -0.20 9.36
CA ASN A 212 -11.93 -0.39 7.97
C ASN A 212 -12.85 0.40 7.05
N VAL A 213 -12.23 1.30 6.29
CA VAL A 213 -12.86 2.06 5.22
C VAL A 213 -12.02 1.83 3.96
N LEU A 214 -12.68 1.38 2.90
CA LEU A 214 -12.04 1.20 1.60
C LEU A 214 -12.38 2.40 0.71
N TYR A 215 -11.37 3.03 0.16
CA TYR A 215 -11.51 4.04 -0.88
C TYR A 215 -11.22 3.41 -2.24
N THR A 216 -12.07 3.66 -3.22
CA THR A 216 -11.86 3.18 -4.59
C THR A 216 -12.11 4.30 -5.59
N ALA A 217 -11.45 4.24 -6.73
CA ALA A 217 -11.72 5.12 -7.87
C ALA A 217 -11.79 4.29 -9.16
N CYS A 218 -12.58 4.77 -10.13
CA CYS A 218 -12.58 4.24 -11.47
C CYS A 218 -12.40 5.37 -12.50
N VAL A 219 -12.41 5.04 -13.78
CA VAL A 219 -12.24 5.99 -14.90
C VAL A 219 -13.23 7.17 -14.87
N ASP A 220 -14.34 7.04 -14.14
CA ASP A 220 -15.35 8.09 -13.97
C ASP A 220 -14.93 9.28 -13.09
N ASN A 221 -13.69 9.30 -12.58
CA ASN A 221 -13.12 10.35 -11.73
C ASN A 221 -13.87 10.59 -10.42
N LYS A 222 -14.52 9.55 -9.87
CA LYS A 222 -15.18 9.62 -8.57
C LYS A 222 -14.49 8.70 -7.57
N ILE A 223 -14.24 9.23 -6.37
CA ILE A 223 -13.83 8.42 -5.21
C ILE A 223 -15.08 7.89 -4.54
N ARG A 224 -15.13 6.58 -4.32
CA ARG A 224 -16.19 5.90 -3.58
C ARG A 224 -15.65 5.46 -2.23
N ILE A 225 -16.46 5.67 -1.21
CA ILE A 225 -16.12 5.37 0.19
C ILE A 225 -16.98 4.19 0.61
N TRP A 226 -16.34 3.07 0.95
CA TRP A 226 -17.02 1.84 1.36
C TRP A 226 -16.72 1.56 2.82
N THR A 227 -17.78 1.29 3.59
CA THR A 227 -17.70 1.06 5.04
C THR A 227 -18.54 -0.15 5.42
N GLY A 228 -18.14 -0.92 6.42
CA GLY A 228 -19.00 -1.94 7.00
C GLY A 228 -20.19 -1.27 7.70
N SER A 229 -21.42 -1.70 7.40
CA SER A 229 -22.61 -0.95 7.86
C SER A 229 -23.48 -1.66 8.88
N ASP A 230 -23.29 -2.95 9.11
CA ASP A 230 -24.06 -3.69 10.12
C ASP A 230 -23.41 -5.08 10.28
N PRO A 231 -23.12 -5.56 11.51
CA PRO A 231 -22.72 -6.94 11.75
C PRO A 231 -23.69 -7.98 11.17
N HIS A 232 -24.96 -7.61 10.99
CA HIS A 232 -26.04 -8.48 10.49
C HIS A 232 -26.33 -8.31 8.98
N ALA A 233 -25.69 -7.36 8.30
CA ALA A 233 -25.90 -7.19 6.86
C ALA A 233 -25.17 -8.29 6.06
N PRO A 234 -25.80 -8.83 4.99
CA PRO A 234 -25.15 -9.82 4.13
C PRO A 234 -24.00 -9.22 3.29
N GLN A 235 -23.97 -7.90 3.10
CA GLN A 235 -22.88 -7.21 2.42
C GLN A 235 -21.81 -6.77 3.42
N GLN A 236 -20.58 -7.25 3.19
CA GLN A 236 -19.41 -6.96 4.03
C GLN A 236 -19.10 -5.46 4.12
N LEU A 237 -19.22 -4.74 2.99
CA LEU A 237 -19.02 -3.29 2.88
C LEU A 237 -20.14 -2.69 2.02
N ASN A 238 -20.66 -1.53 2.41
CA ASN A 238 -21.65 -0.77 1.63
C ASN A 238 -21.07 0.57 1.21
N LEU A 239 -21.61 1.11 0.11
CA LEU A 239 -21.27 2.45 -0.36
C LEU A 239 -21.83 3.49 0.61
N TRP A 240 -20.94 4.14 1.38
CA TRP A 240 -21.31 5.22 2.28
C TRP A 240 -21.50 6.54 1.54
N GLY A 241 -20.61 6.83 0.59
CA GLY A 241 -20.64 8.10 -0.13
C GLY A 241 -19.74 8.09 -1.35
N THR A 242 -19.89 9.12 -2.19
CA THR A 242 -19.10 9.34 -3.39
C THR A 242 -18.65 10.80 -3.46
N ILE A 243 -17.38 11.03 -3.77
CA ILE A 243 -16.78 12.34 -3.97
C ILE A 243 -16.46 12.48 -5.46
N ASP A 244 -17.03 13.49 -6.09
CA ASP A 244 -16.67 13.88 -7.46
C ASP A 244 -15.42 14.75 -7.44
N LEU A 245 -14.33 14.25 -8.04
CA LEU A 245 -13.06 14.96 -8.03
C LEU A 245 -13.11 16.24 -8.86
N ALA A 246 -13.86 16.25 -9.97
CA ALA A 246 -13.93 17.41 -10.85
C ALA A 246 -14.64 18.59 -10.17
N SER A 247 -15.70 18.33 -9.39
CA SER A 247 -16.35 19.38 -8.60
C SER A 247 -15.51 19.82 -7.41
N ALA A 248 -14.84 18.89 -6.72
CA ALA A 248 -14.01 19.20 -5.55
C ALA A 248 -12.87 20.18 -5.86
N PHE A 249 -12.14 19.96 -6.98
CA PHE A 249 -11.08 20.88 -7.39
C PHE A 249 -11.61 22.26 -7.85
N ARG A 250 -12.82 22.30 -8.43
CA ARG A 250 -13.46 23.56 -8.85
C ARG A 250 -13.85 24.42 -7.64
N GLU A 251 -14.41 23.82 -6.59
CA GLU A 251 -14.74 24.55 -5.36
C GLU A 251 -13.49 25.08 -4.66
N GLN A 252 -12.40 24.31 -4.65
CA GLN A 252 -11.15 24.73 -4.03
C GLN A 252 -10.51 25.90 -4.80
N SER A 253 -10.47 25.85 -6.13
CA SER A 253 -9.98 26.97 -6.95
C SER A 253 -10.82 28.23 -6.78
N LEU A 254 -12.16 28.11 -6.69
CA LEU A 254 -13.06 29.24 -6.40
C LEU A 254 -12.82 29.81 -4.99
N ARG A 255 -12.60 28.98 -3.97
CA ARG A 255 -12.26 29.44 -2.61
C ARG A 255 -10.91 30.15 -2.57
N THR A 256 -9.89 29.66 -3.28
CA THR A 256 -8.58 30.32 -3.37
C THR A 256 -8.69 31.67 -4.06
N LEU A 257 -9.47 31.75 -5.15
CA LEU A 257 -9.74 33.01 -5.85
C LEU A 257 -10.49 34.00 -4.93
N TYR A 258 -11.54 33.54 -4.25
CA TYR A 258 -12.31 34.36 -3.31
C TYR A 258 -11.45 34.90 -2.16
N ASN A 259 -10.59 34.07 -1.58
CA ASN A 259 -9.67 34.50 -0.54
C ASN A 259 -8.62 35.49 -1.09
N ALA A 260 -8.10 35.28 -2.30
CA ALA A 260 -7.17 36.22 -2.94
C ALA A 260 -7.81 37.59 -3.22
N THR A 261 -9.10 37.66 -3.60
CA THR A 261 -9.83 38.93 -3.72
C THR A 261 -10.14 39.58 -2.38
N ARG A 262 -10.32 38.80 -1.31
CA ARG A 262 -10.55 39.31 0.04
C ARG A 262 -9.30 39.95 0.64
N PHE A 263 -8.13 39.31 0.47
CA PHE A 263 -6.84 39.88 0.87
C PHE A 263 -6.45 41.14 0.06
N SER A 264 -6.87 41.24 -1.21
CA SER A 264 -6.62 42.45 -2.02
C SER A 264 -7.55 43.63 -1.69
N THR A 265 -8.71 43.36 -1.07
CA THR A 265 -9.66 44.39 -0.62
C THR A 265 -9.40 44.87 0.81
N GLU A 266 -8.89 44.01 1.71
CA GLU A 266 -8.50 44.40 3.07
C GLU A 266 -7.22 45.26 3.10
N ASN A 267 -6.30 45.09 2.15
CA ASN A 267 -5.10 45.95 2.00
C ASN A 267 -5.38 47.33 1.37
N LYS A 268 -6.64 47.67 1.06
CA LYS A 268 -7.01 48.98 0.50
C LYS A 268 -7.66 49.95 1.50
N ILE A 269 -7.87 49.56 2.77
CA ILE A 269 -8.60 50.41 3.73
C ILE A 269 -7.69 51.17 4.71
N THR A 270 -6.40 50.86 4.80
CA THR A 270 -5.48 51.57 5.73
C THR A 270 -4.63 52.61 5.01
N LEU A 271 -5.24 53.63 4.39
CA LEU A 271 -4.56 54.87 3.98
C LEU A 271 -5.67 55.87 3.59
N LEU A 272 -6.24 56.57 4.58
CA LEU A 272 -6.89 57.89 4.46
C LEU A 272 -7.48 58.30 5.83
N SER A 273 -6.65 58.93 6.67
CA SER A 273 -7.08 60.03 7.55
C SER A 273 -5.84 60.74 8.11
N THR A 274 -5.53 61.88 7.48
CA THR A 274 -4.90 63.05 8.09
C THR A 274 -5.92 64.16 8.02
#